data_AF-A0A354TPR7-F1
#
_entry.id   AF-A0A354TPR7-F1
#
_cell.length_a   1.000
_cell.length_b   1.000
_cell.length_c   1.000
_cell.angle_alpha   90.00
_cell.angle_beta   90.00
_cell.angle_gamma   90.00
#
_symmetry.space_group_name_H-M   'P 1'
#
loop_
_entity.id
_entity.type
_entity.pdbx_description
1 polymer ?
#
loop_
_entity_poly.entity_id
_entity_poly.type
_entity_poly.pdbx_seq_one_letter_code
_entity_poly.pdbx_strand_id
1 'polypeptide(L)'
;KPGEPGSGYAFGSTVVGGNVPKEFFPAIEKGFEGMMEHGPIAGFPVLDVEIELYDGGFHAVDSSAVAFELAARGAYRQSMPKA
;
A
#
# COMPACT_ATOMS: atom_id res chain seq x y z
N LYS A 1 0.29 8.70 -5.01
CA LYS A 1 0.53 9.98 -5.73
C LYS A 1 2.03 10.21 -5.84
N PRO A 2 2.52 10.96 -6.85
CA PRO A 2 3.93 11.32 -6.94
C PRO A 2 4.36 12.15 -5.72
N GLY A 3 5.50 11.82 -5.13
CA GLY A 3 6.18 12.60 -4.09
C GLY A 3 7.14 13.62 -4.70
N GLU A 4 7.71 14.48 -3.85
CA GLU A 4 8.78 15.38 -4.29
C GLU A 4 10.07 14.59 -4.57
N PRO A 5 10.91 15.01 -5.53
CA PRO A 5 12.18 14.36 -5.80
C PRO A 5 13.06 14.24 -4.54
N GLY A 6 13.47 13.04 -4.18
CA GLY A 6 14.26 12.75 -2.99
C GLY A 6 13.46 12.67 -1.68
N SER A 7 12.13 12.73 -1.73
CA SER A 7 11.27 12.53 -0.55
C SER A 7 11.15 11.07 -0.12
N GLY A 8 11.48 10.12 -0.99
CA GLY A 8 11.43 8.70 -0.71
C GLY A 8 10.01 8.14 -0.69
N TYR A 9 9.83 7.02 0.03
CA TYR A 9 8.53 6.39 0.18
C TYR A 9 7.82 6.92 1.43
N ALA A 10 6.54 7.31 1.27
CA ALA A 10 5.70 7.72 2.37
C ALA A 10 4.38 6.92 2.37
N PHE A 11 3.98 6.43 3.55
CA PHE A 11 2.69 5.80 3.77
C PHE A 11 1.84 6.62 4.75
N GLY A 12 0.61 6.94 4.35
CA GLY A 12 -0.35 7.70 5.13
C GLY A 12 -1.71 7.01 5.18
N SER A 13 -2.56 7.46 6.10
CA SER A 13 -3.94 6.96 6.18
C SER A 13 -4.92 8.07 6.56
N THR A 14 -6.02 8.12 5.83
CA THR A 14 -7.22 8.92 6.14
C THR A 14 -8.44 8.05 6.46
N VAL A 15 -8.26 6.73 6.63
CA VAL A 15 -9.32 5.81 7.09
C VAL A 15 -9.95 6.31 8.40
N VAL A 16 -11.27 6.42 8.38
CA VAL A 16 -12.11 6.75 9.53
C VAL A 16 -13.06 5.59 9.85
N GLY A 17 -13.71 5.63 11.01
CA GLY A 17 -14.80 4.69 11.33
C GLY A 17 -14.39 3.25 11.66
N GLY A 18 -13.10 2.90 11.61
CA GLY A 18 -12.60 1.57 11.97
C GLY A 18 -12.74 0.51 10.86
N ASN A 19 -13.01 0.93 9.63
CA ASN A 19 -13.11 0.05 8.46
C ASN A 19 -11.87 -0.83 8.22
N VAL A 20 -10.69 -0.31 8.61
CA VAL A 20 -9.45 -1.06 8.64
C VAL A 20 -8.83 -0.91 10.03
N PRO A 21 -8.66 -2.00 10.79
CA PRO A 21 -7.98 -1.97 12.08
C PRO A 21 -6.52 -1.51 11.92
N LYS A 22 -6.09 -0.56 12.78
CA LYS A 22 -4.73 0.03 12.74
C LYS A 22 -3.61 -1.00 12.90
N GLU A 23 -3.89 -2.12 13.54
CA GLU A 23 -2.95 -3.24 13.69
C GLU A 23 -2.52 -3.87 12.36
N PHE A 24 -3.32 -3.71 11.29
CA PHE A 24 -2.98 -4.22 9.96
C PHE A 24 -2.24 -3.22 9.08
N PHE A 25 -2.13 -1.95 9.49
CA PHE A 25 -1.48 -0.92 8.67
C PHE A 25 -0.01 -1.25 8.36
N PRO A 26 0.81 -1.76 9.31
CA PRO A 26 2.18 -2.16 9.00
C PRO A 26 2.26 -3.25 7.92
N ALA A 27 1.27 -4.15 7.86
CA ALA A 27 1.22 -5.19 6.85
C ALA A 27 0.86 -4.64 5.46
N ILE A 28 -0.05 -3.65 5.42
CA ILE A 28 -0.41 -2.93 4.19
C ILE A 28 0.81 -2.16 3.66
N GLU A 29 1.45 -1.37 4.52
CA GLU A 29 2.63 -0.57 4.21
C GLU A 29 3.76 -1.44 3.64
N LYS A 30 4.08 -2.54 4.33
CA LYS A 30 5.07 -3.54 3.87
C LYS A 30 4.68 -4.16 2.53
N GLY A 31 3.40 -4.42 2.31
CA GLY A 31 2.90 -4.98 1.05
C GLY A 31 3.15 -4.05 -0.13
N PHE A 32 3.03 -2.74 0.07
CA PHE A 32 3.39 -1.74 -0.94
C PHE A 32 4.90 -1.57 -1.10
N GLU A 33 5.63 -1.40 0.01
CA GLU A 33 7.08 -1.21 0.01
C GLU A 33 7.79 -2.35 -0.74
N GLY A 34 7.45 -3.60 -0.45
CA GLY A 34 8.06 -4.75 -1.13
C GLY A 34 7.74 -4.84 -2.64
N MET A 35 6.63 -4.25 -3.10
CA MET A 35 6.34 -4.18 -4.53
C MET A 35 7.09 -3.05 -5.22
N MET A 36 7.48 -2.01 -4.49
CA MET A 36 8.23 -0.87 -5.03
C MET A 36 9.65 -1.25 -5.44
N GLU A 37 10.23 -2.32 -4.88
CA GLU A 37 11.54 -2.83 -5.32
C GLU A 37 11.57 -3.24 -6.80
N HIS A 38 10.42 -3.68 -7.34
CA HIS A 38 10.27 -4.14 -8.73
C HIS A 38 9.08 -3.45 -9.41
N GLY A 39 9.32 -2.26 -9.95
CA GLY A 39 8.30 -1.41 -10.57
C GLY A 39 7.66 -1.99 -11.84
N PRO A 40 6.46 -1.50 -12.22
CA PRO A 40 5.58 -2.16 -13.19
C PRO A 40 6.02 -2.07 -14.65
N ILE A 41 6.88 -1.12 -15.03
CA ILE A 41 7.23 -0.85 -16.44
C ILE A 41 8.40 -1.72 -16.88
N ALA A 42 9.52 -1.62 -16.16
CA ALA A 42 10.79 -2.27 -16.53
C ALA A 42 11.48 -2.98 -15.35
N GLY A 43 10.76 -3.18 -14.24
CA GLY A 43 11.30 -3.85 -13.05
C GLY A 43 12.28 -3.02 -12.22
N PHE A 44 12.46 -1.74 -12.54
CA PHE A 44 13.28 -0.84 -11.71
C PHE A 44 12.54 -0.40 -10.44
N PRO A 45 13.26 -0.11 -9.35
CA PRO A 45 12.66 0.41 -8.14
C PRO A 45 11.85 1.69 -8.38
N VAL A 46 10.71 1.79 -7.73
CA VAL A 46 9.89 3.00 -7.69
C VAL A 46 10.33 3.84 -6.50
N LEU A 47 10.59 5.11 -6.75
CA LEU A 47 11.04 6.10 -5.76
C LEU A 47 10.06 7.27 -5.71
N ASP A 48 10.12 8.06 -4.63
CA ASP A 48 9.40 9.32 -4.49
C ASP A 48 7.89 9.15 -4.71
N VAL A 49 7.26 8.27 -3.93
CA VAL A 49 5.83 7.98 -4.00
C VAL A 49 5.23 8.04 -2.61
N GLU A 50 4.09 8.72 -2.51
CA GLU A 50 3.24 8.70 -1.33
C GLU A 50 2.00 7.82 -1.59
N ILE A 51 1.75 6.87 -0.70
CA ILE A 51 0.58 5.98 -0.73
C ILE A 51 -0.32 6.34 0.45
N GLU A 52 -1.59 6.56 0.15
CA GLU A 52 -2.61 6.88 1.14
C GLU A 52 -3.66 5.78 1.22
N LEU A 53 -3.78 5.16 2.39
CA LEU A 53 -4.90 4.29 2.71
C LEU A 53 -6.09 5.17 3.11
N TYR A 54 -7.08 5.31 2.23
CA TYR A 54 -8.24 6.15 2.49
C TYR A 54 -9.51 5.37 2.86
N ASP A 55 -9.60 4.09 2.48
CA ASP A 55 -10.73 3.22 2.80
C ASP A 55 -10.31 1.74 2.78
N GLY A 56 -11.21 0.86 3.23
CA GLY A 56 -11.06 -0.59 3.15
C GLY A 56 -12.18 -1.31 3.87
N GLY A 57 -11.95 -2.58 4.16
CA GLY A 57 -12.88 -3.39 4.94
C GLY A 57 -12.14 -4.56 5.59
N PHE A 58 -12.67 -5.03 6.71
CA PHE A 58 -12.15 -6.21 7.39
C PHE A 58 -13.29 -7.14 7.80
N HIS A 59 -12.94 -8.42 7.94
CA HIS A 59 -13.79 -9.42 8.55
C HIS A 59 -13.08 -9.93 9.81
N ALA A 60 -13.76 -9.93 10.96
CA ALA A 60 -13.13 -10.21 12.25
C ALA A 60 -12.48 -11.60 12.35
N VAL A 61 -12.94 -12.57 11.56
CA VAL A 61 -12.45 -13.96 11.59
C VAL A 61 -11.50 -14.27 10.44
N ASP A 62 -11.73 -13.70 9.26
CA ASP A 62 -11.00 -14.06 8.05
C ASP A 62 -9.89 -13.07 7.67
N SER A 63 -9.89 -11.88 8.28
CA SER A 63 -8.81 -10.92 8.09
C SER A 63 -7.58 -11.27 8.91
N SER A 64 -6.42 -11.10 8.30
CA SER A 64 -5.11 -11.33 8.92
C SER A 64 -4.08 -10.38 8.31
N ALA A 65 -2.94 -10.20 8.99
CA ALA A 65 -1.83 -9.39 8.47
C ALA A 65 -1.38 -9.86 7.08
N VAL A 66 -1.29 -11.18 6.87
CA VAL A 66 -0.93 -11.76 5.56
C VAL A 66 -1.98 -11.42 4.49
N ALA A 67 -3.27 -11.47 4.83
CA ALA A 67 -4.33 -11.10 3.89
C ALA A 67 -4.23 -9.63 3.47
N PHE A 68 -3.95 -8.72 4.41
CA PHE A 68 -3.76 -7.30 4.12
C PHE A 68 -2.48 -7.01 3.34
N GLU A 69 -1.37 -7.71 3.63
CA GLU A 69 -0.13 -7.61 2.83
C GLU A 69 -0.39 -8.03 1.37
N LEU A 70 -1.12 -9.13 1.15
CA LEU A 70 -1.51 -9.60 -0.18
C LEU A 70 -2.48 -8.64 -0.88
N ALA A 71 -3.43 -8.06 -0.15
CA ALA A 71 -4.37 -7.07 -0.68
C ALA A 71 -3.62 -5.81 -1.16
N ALA A 72 -2.66 -5.31 -0.38
CA ALA A 72 -1.81 -4.18 -0.77
C ALA A 72 -1.00 -4.48 -2.04
N ARG A 73 -0.41 -5.68 -2.15
CA ARG A 73 0.27 -6.11 -3.39
C ARG A 73 -0.67 -6.16 -4.60
N GLY A 74 -1.90 -6.63 -4.39
CA GLY A 74 -2.95 -6.62 -5.41
C GLY A 74 -3.29 -5.20 -5.86
N ALA A 75 -3.47 -4.29 -4.91
CA ALA A 75 -3.74 -2.87 -5.17
C ALA A 75 -2.60 -2.21 -5.94
N TYR A 76 -1.34 -2.46 -5.56
CA TYR A 76 -0.16 -1.95 -6.27
C TYR A 76 -0.18 -2.36 -7.76
N ARG A 77 -0.39 -3.66 -8.03
CA ARG A 77 -0.42 -4.21 -9.40
C ARG A 77 -1.55 -3.63 -10.26
N GLN A 78 -2.66 -3.23 -9.66
CA GLN A 78 -3.80 -2.66 -10.39
C GLN A 78 -3.62 -1.16 -10.66
N SER A 79 -2.98 -0.44 -9.73
CA SER A 79 -2.92 1.02 -9.75
C SER A 79 -1.66 1.55 -10.43
N MET A 80 -0.49 0.98 -10.13
CA MET A 80 0.80 1.54 -10.57
C MET A 80 1.03 1.50 -12.09
N PRO A 81 0.58 0.49 -12.85
CA PRO A 81 0.70 0.53 -14.32
C PRO A 81 -0.13 1.64 -14.99
N LYS A 82 -1.07 2.25 -14.27
CA LYS A 82 -1.99 3.29 -14.76
C LYS A 82 -1.68 4.68 -14.19
N ALA A 83 -0.67 4.77 -13.32
CA ALA A 83 -0.32 5.99 -12.59
C ALA A 83 0.48 6.96 -13.46
#